data_AF-T0KF30-F1
#
_entry.id   AF-T0KF30-F1
#
_cell.length_a   1.000
_cell.length_b   1.000
_cell.length_c   1.000
_cell.angle_alpha   90.00
_cell.angle_beta   90.00
_cell.angle_gamma   90.00
#
_symmetry.space_group_name_H-M   'P 1'
#
loop_
_entity.id
_entity.type
_entity.pdbx_description
1 polymer ?
#
loop_
_entity_poly.entity_id
_entity_poly.type
_entity_poly.pdbx_seq_one_letter_code
_entity_poly.pdbx_strand_id
1 'polypeptide(L)' 'MVTSHPPADDLACLPEPAAPELPAVGADDAAWAAFDRAGLAFDRDALLAGRSCRDALARACRWHRDRGMEVSCP' A
#
# COMPACT_ATOMS: atom_id res chain seq x y z
N MET A 1 21.98 -2.56 -26.29
CA MET A 1 21.86 -1.91 -24.96
C MET A 1 21.18 -2.90 -24.04
N VAL A 2 21.77 -3.22 -22.89
CA VAL A 2 21.09 -4.01 -21.86
C VAL A 2 20.21 -3.04 -21.08
N THR A 3 18.89 -3.22 -21.12
CA THR A 3 17.97 -2.43 -20.32
C THR A 3 18.21 -2.77 -18.86
N SER A 4 18.73 -1.82 -18.08
CA SER A 4 18.87 -1.97 -16.64
C SER A 4 17.65 -1.34 -15.97
N HIS A 5 16.97 -2.11 -15.12
CA HIS A 5 15.82 -1.67 -14.34
C HIS A 5 16.16 -1.74 -12.84
N PRO A 6 15.47 -0.99 -11.97
CA PRO A 6 15.58 -1.18 -10.54
C PRO A 6 15.25 -2.64 -10.15
N PRO A 7 15.81 -3.14 -9.04
CA PRO A 7 15.42 -4.43 -8.47
C PRO A 7 13.90 -4.52 -8.32
N ALA A 8 13.31 -5.68 -8.65
CA ALA A 8 11.86 -5.86 -8.55
C ALA A 8 11.35 -5.61 -7.12
N ASP A 9 12.15 -5.99 -6.12
CA ASP A 9 11.85 -5.78 -4.70
C ASP A 9 11.80 -4.29 -4.32
N ASP A 10 12.52 -3.42 -5.04
CA ASP A 10 12.44 -1.98 -4.80
C ASP A 10 11.11 -1.39 -5.26
N LEU A 11 10.43 -2.05 -6.21
CA LEU A 11 9.11 -1.67 -6.73
C LEU A 11 7.96 -2.33 -5.96
N ALA A 12 8.25 -3.32 -5.11
CA ALA A 12 7.23 -3.99 -4.33
C ALA A 12 6.74 -3.08 -3.19
N CYS A 13 5.41 -3.07 -3.02
CA CYS A 13 4.77 -2.50 -1.85
C CYS A 13 3.78 -3.49 -1.23
N LEU A 14 3.28 -3.18 -0.04
CA LEU A 14 2.27 -4.01 0.60
C LEU A 14 1.00 -4.04 -0.25
N PRO A 15 0.28 -5.17 -0.28
CA PRO A 15 -0.96 -5.28 -1.01
C PRO A 15 -2.02 -4.33 -0.43
N GLU A 16 -2.97 -3.93 -1.27
CA GLU A 16 -4.16 -3.23 -0.82
C GLU A 16 -4.96 -4.12 0.14
N PRO A 17 -5.34 -3.64 1.33
CA PRO A 17 -6.16 -4.43 2.24
C PRO A 17 -7.57 -4.62 1.68
N ALA A 18 -8.19 -5.75 2.01
CA ALA A 18 -9.59 -5.98 1.65
C ALA A 18 -10.52 -5.17 2.57
N ALA A 19 -11.48 -4.47 1.98
CA ALA A 19 -12.51 -3.77 2.74
C ALA A 19 -13.36 -4.78 3.56
N PRO A 20 -13.78 -4.43 4.78
CA PRO A 20 -14.67 -5.28 5.56
C PRO A 20 -16.04 -5.40 4.88
N GLU A 21 -16.61 -6.60 4.92
CA GLU A 21 -17.95 -6.85 4.36
C GLU A 21 -19.03 -6.28 5.28
N LEU A 22 -20.03 -5.61 4.70
CA LEU A 22 -21.16 -5.08 5.45
C LEU A 22 -21.96 -6.22 6.10
N PRO A 23 -22.33 -6.09 7.39
CA PRO A 23 -23.24 -7.04 8.03
C PRO A 23 -24.57 -7.13 7.26
N ALA A 24 -25.17 -8.32 7.26
CA ALA A 24 -26.47 -8.54 6.64
C ALA A 24 -27.58 -7.72 7.31
N VAL A 25 -28.67 -7.49 6.57
CA VAL A 25 -29.86 -6.83 7.12
C VAL A 25 -30.41 -7.65 8.29
N GLY A 26 -30.58 -7.02 9.45
CA GLY A 26 -31.03 -7.68 10.69
C GLY A 26 -29.91 -8.33 11.52
N ALA A 27 -28.65 -8.06 11.20
CA ALA A 27 -27.52 -8.48 12.03
C ALA A 27 -27.60 -7.89 13.45
N ASP A 28 -27.07 -8.65 14.42
CA ASP A 28 -27.04 -8.25 15.83
C ASP A 28 -25.94 -7.22 16.12
N ASP A 29 -25.98 -6.66 17.33
CA ASP A 29 -25.00 -5.66 17.77
C ASP A 29 -23.57 -6.20 17.78
N ALA A 30 -23.38 -7.51 17.98
CA ALA A 30 -22.06 -8.13 17.98
C ALA A 30 -21.44 -8.13 16.58
N ALA A 31 -22.24 -8.40 15.54
CA ALA A 31 -21.81 -8.31 14.15
C ALA A 31 -21.45 -6.87 13.75
N TRP A 32 -22.23 -5.88 14.18
CA TRP A 32 -21.91 -4.47 13.95
C TRP A 32 -20.63 -4.04 14.67
N ALA A 33 -20.45 -4.42 15.94
CA ALA A 33 -19.21 -4.14 16.67
C ALA A 33 -17.98 -4.85 16.06
N ALA A 34 -18.15 -6.01 15.45
CA ALA A 34 -17.08 -6.69 14.71
C ALA A 34 -16.72 -5.92 13.42
N PHE A 35 -17.72 -5.44 12.68
CA PHE A 35 -17.52 -4.61 11.49
C PHE A 35 -16.75 -3.32 11.81
N ASP A 36 -17.12 -2.61 12.89
CA ASP A 36 -16.44 -1.37 13.28
C ASP A 36 -14.96 -1.60 13.62
N ARG A 37 -14.65 -2.68 14.34
CA ARG A 37 -13.25 -3.06 14.61
C ARG A 37 -12.48 -3.42 13.35
N ALA A 38 -13.14 -4.12 12.42
CA ALA A 38 -12.54 -4.45 11.12
C ALA A 38 -12.29 -3.19 10.28
N GLY A 39 -13.19 -2.19 10.34
CA GLY A 39 -13.00 -0.88 9.71
C GLY A 39 -11.76 -0.15 10.24
N LEU A 40 -11.58 -0.09 11.56
CA LEU A 40 -10.38 0.51 12.16
C LEU A 40 -9.08 -0.20 11.74
N ALA A 41 -9.12 -1.53 11.63
CA ALA A 41 -7.98 -2.31 11.16
C ALA A 41 -7.70 -2.04 9.67
N PHE A 42 -8.75 -1.99 8.84
CA PHE A 42 -8.66 -1.65 7.42
C PHE A 42 -8.03 -0.26 7.22
N ASP A 43 -8.49 0.77 7.93
CA ASP A 43 -7.97 2.14 7.80
C ASP A 43 -6.47 2.19 8.13
N ARG A 44 -6.05 1.52 9.21
CA ARG A 44 -4.63 1.39 9.57
C ARG A 44 -3.84 0.73 8.44
N ASP A 45 -4.33 -0.41 7.95
CA ASP A 45 -3.61 -1.20 6.95
C ASP A 45 -3.56 -0.49 5.60
N ALA A 46 -4.58 0.28 5.25
CA ALA A 46 -4.62 1.11 4.04
C ALA A 46 -3.58 2.22 4.10
N LEU A 47 -3.43 2.88 5.25
CA LEU A 47 -2.39 3.89 5.47
C LEU A 47 -0.97 3.30 5.35
N LEU A 48 -0.76 2.10 5.91
CA LEU A 48 0.51 1.39 5.81
C LEU A 48 0.81 0.98 4.37
N ALA A 49 -0.17 0.43 3.65
CA ALA A 49 -0.02 0.07 2.24
C ALA A 49 0.33 1.30 1.39
N GLY A 50 -0.41 2.40 1.52
CA GLY A 50 -0.12 3.65 0.83
C GLY A 50 1.27 4.21 1.14
N ARG A 51 1.72 4.14 2.41
CA ARG A 51 3.09 4.53 2.77
C ARG A 51 4.13 3.63 2.13
N SER A 52 3.91 2.32 2.12
CA SER A 52 4.86 1.36 1.54
C SER A 52 5.07 1.58 0.04
N CYS A 53 4.03 1.96 -0.71
CA CYS A 53 4.17 2.27 -2.14
C CYS A 53 4.91 3.61 -2.37
N ARG A 54 4.73 4.61 -1.49
CA ARG A 54 5.56 5.84 -1.52
C ARG A 54 7.03 5.52 -1.25
N ASP A 55 7.31 4.66 -0.28
CA ASP A 55 8.68 4.24 0.04
C ASP A 55 9.32 3.45 -1.12
N ALA A 56 8.55 2.61 -1.82
CA ALA A 56 8.96 1.91 -3.03
C ALA A 56 9.32 2.88 -4.16
N LEU A 57 8.44 3.85 -4.44
CA LEU A 57 8.72 4.91 -5.41
C LEU A 57 10.01 5.67 -5.05
N ALA A 58 10.20 6.00 -3.77
CA ALA A 58 11.40 6.69 -3.32
C ALA A 58 12.68 5.84 -3.52
N ARG A 59 12.61 4.51 -3.36
CA ARG A 59 13.74 3.60 -3.68
C ARG A 59 14.07 3.60 -5.16
N ALA A 60 13.06 3.48 -6.03
CA ALA A 60 13.24 3.54 -7.48
C ALA A 60 13.82 4.89 -7.93
N CYS A 61 13.33 5.99 -7.37
CA CYS A 61 13.86 7.33 -7.59
C CYS A 61 15.34 7.46 -7.22
N ARG A 62 15.73 6.94 -6.04
CA ARG A 62 17.14 6.93 -5.62
C ARG A 62 17.98 6.10 -6.59
N TRP A 63 17.51 4.92 -6.99
CA TRP A 63 18.20 4.06 -7.95
C TRP A 63 18.52 4.79 -9.27
N HIS A 64 17.58 5.60 -9.77
CA HIS A 64 17.77 6.41 -10.98
C HIS A 64 18.77 7.55 -10.77
N ARG A 65 18.63 8.33 -9.68
CA ARG A 65 19.58 9.41 -9.37
C ARG A 65 21.01 8.92 -9.21
N ASP A 66 21.21 7.78 -8.56
CA ASP A 66 22.54 7.20 -8.33
C ASP A 66 23.23 6.79 -9.66
N ARG A 67 22.46 6.75 -10.75
CA ARG A 67 22.93 6.49 -12.12
C ARG A 67 22.97 7.75 -12.99
N GLY A 68 22.85 8.93 -12.38
CA GLY A 68 22.92 10.23 -13.06
C GLY A 68 21.68 10.57 -13.88
N MET A 69 20.55 9.88 -13.66
CA MET A 69 19.29 10.23 -14.31
C MET A 69 18.58 11.34 -13.54
N GLU A 70 18.10 12.35 -14.26
CA GLU A 70 17.19 13.35 -13.72
C GLU A 70 15.76 12.79 -13.72
N VAL A 71 15.30 12.42 -12.54
CA VAL A 71 13.92 11.97 -12.30
C VAL A 71 13.21 12.95 -11.38
N SER A 72 12.04 13.42 -11.80
CA SER A 72 11.15 14.19 -10.93
C SER A 72 10.38 13.23 -10.04
N CYS A 73 10.61 13.31 -8.75
CA CYS A 73 9.97 12.47 -7.75
C CYS A 73 9.12 13.35 -6.83
N PRO A 74 7.88 12.93 -6.53
CA PRO A 74 6.98 13.67 -5.65
C PRO A 74 7.50 13.72 -4.20
#